data_AF-A0A8B8UUG6-F1
#
_entry.id   AF-A0A8B8UUG6-F1
#
_cell.length_a   1.000
_cell.length_b   1.000
_cell.length_c   1.000
_cell.angle_alpha   90.00
_cell.angle_beta   90.00
_cell.angle_gamma   90.00
#
_symmetry.space_group_name_H-M   'P 1'
#
loop_
_entity.id
_entity.type
_entity.pdbx_description
1 polymer ?
#
loop_
_entity_poly.entity_id
_entity_poly.type
_entity_poly.pdbx_seq_one_letter_code
_entity_poly.pdbx_strand_id
1 'polypeptide(L)'
;MCKAFQKCLNLKYPIIQAPMAGVTTVEMAAKACIAGAIGSLPLSHLDFRNVNDIEKLKSIVSQFRDHVADKSLENNLNLNFFCHDIVEEPTDLQTANWAKLYRKSMNVPIDINEISFHNGNVSFKAFERENALQNFFQYLSDDFKPKIISFHFGHPSKSTTEYLQKIGILIFATATSVKEVRLLASLGVNGIVCQGYEAGGHRGNFLINDPKDDEDLSTVQLVKRTVGELAEMKHKGLVHDTPFVIAAGGIMDSKDISYMLSQQADAVQLGTALLGCSESNASRIFSSLFARESTTKMVNIVSGKSARTISTPFIEKLLANFQGEELPPYGYIYNAFKQIRNKYPELANFILAGQGFQSVQSGITTDKKIATMGERLKKIDRK
;
A
#
# COMPACT_ATOMS: atom_id res chain seq x y z
N MET A 1 -5.82 -3.40 26.40
CA MET A 1 -5.43 -3.79 25.02
C MET A 1 -4.41 -4.92 25.04
N CYS A 2 -4.59 -5.92 24.18
CA CYS A 2 -3.58 -6.94 23.94
C CYS A 2 -2.33 -6.29 23.34
N LYS A 3 -1.16 -6.45 23.99
CA LYS A 3 0.12 -5.90 23.50
C LYS A 3 0.92 -6.92 22.68
N ALA A 4 0.29 -7.99 22.17
CA ALA A 4 0.97 -9.08 21.49
C ALA A 4 1.73 -8.60 20.25
N PHE A 5 1.08 -7.79 19.39
CA PHE A 5 1.72 -7.20 18.21
C PHE A 5 2.97 -6.39 18.56
N GLN A 6 2.85 -5.48 19.53
CA GLN A 6 3.96 -4.64 19.98
C GLN A 6 5.11 -5.45 20.58
N LYS A 7 4.80 -6.49 21.38
CA LYS A 7 5.81 -7.37 21.97
C LYS A 7 6.52 -8.20 20.90
N CYS A 8 5.77 -8.76 19.95
CA CYS A 8 6.30 -9.56 18.84
C CYS A 8 7.30 -8.76 17.99
N LEU A 9 6.99 -7.49 17.73
CA LEU A 9 7.77 -6.62 16.85
C LEU A 9 8.71 -5.65 17.59
N ASN A 10 8.75 -5.68 18.92
CA ASN A 10 9.50 -4.73 19.76
C ASN A 10 9.15 -3.25 19.44
N LEU A 11 7.87 -2.90 19.49
CA LEU A 11 7.36 -1.57 19.13
C LEU A 11 6.81 -0.80 20.32
N LYS A 12 7.00 0.53 20.30
CA LYS A 12 6.40 1.44 21.28
C LYS A 12 4.92 1.68 21.02
N TYR A 13 4.51 1.67 19.74
CA TYR A 13 3.13 1.92 19.32
C TYR A 13 2.65 0.88 18.31
N PRO A 14 1.35 0.50 18.32
CA PRO A 14 0.77 -0.44 17.35
C PRO A 14 0.46 0.29 16.03
N ILE A 15 1.46 0.92 15.43
CA ILE A 15 1.36 1.76 14.24
C ILE A 15 2.33 1.24 13.18
N ILE A 16 1.83 1.12 11.95
CA ILE A 16 2.61 0.90 10.74
C ILE A 16 2.46 2.14 9.86
N GLN A 17 3.57 2.76 9.45
CA GLN A 17 3.54 3.76 8.38
C GLN A 17 3.35 3.03 7.04
N ALA A 18 2.29 3.34 6.30
CA ALA A 18 1.93 2.59 5.09
C ALA A 18 2.97 2.75 3.97
N PRO A 19 3.37 1.70 3.24
CA PRO A 19 4.25 1.81 2.08
C PRO A 19 3.49 2.48 0.93
N MET A 20 3.89 3.70 0.54
CA MET A 20 3.20 4.48 -0.49
C MET A 20 4.14 4.76 -1.66
N ALA A 21 4.01 4.01 -2.76
CA ALA A 21 4.89 4.13 -3.93
C ALA A 21 4.90 5.57 -4.49
N GLY A 22 6.10 6.14 -4.68
CA GLY A 22 6.29 7.52 -5.12
C GLY A 22 6.08 8.59 -4.03
N VAL A 23 5.66 8.20 -2.82
CA VAL A 23 5.34 9.10 -1.71
C VAL A 23 6.27 8.88 -0.51
N THR A 24 6.40 7.63 -0.08
CA THR A 24 7.27 7.27 1.04
C THR A 24 8.73 7.33 0.62
N THR A 25 9.53 8.05 1.40
CA THR A 25 11.00 8.10 1.27
C THR A 25 11.66 7.19 2.31
N VAL A 26 12.95 6.90 2.13
CA VAL A 26 13.74 6.13 3.10
C VAL A 26 13.79 6.84 4.45
N GLU A 27 13.99 8.16 4.43
CA GLU A 27 13.97 9.01 5.63
C GLU A 27 12.63 8.94 6.36
N MET A 28 11.51 8.99 5.63
CA MET A 28 10.17 8.89 6.22
C MET A 28 9.96 7.55 6.95
N ALA A 29 10.40 6.44 6.37
CA ALA A 29 10.32 5.12 7.00
C ALA A 29 11.23 5.05 8.25
N ALA A 30 12.45 5.57 8.17
CA ALA A 30 13.37 5.63 9.31
C ALA A 30 12.80 6.47 10.46
N LYS A 31 12.18 7.61 10.16
CA LYS A 31 11.51 8.47 11.15
C LYS A 31 10.33 7.77 11.84
N ALA A 32 9.56 6.99 11.10
CA ALA A 32 8.51 6.16 11.70
C ALA A 32 9.11 5.10 12.66
N CYS A 33 10.20 4.46 12.25
CA CYS A 33 10.94 3.50 13.06
C CYS A 33 11.46 4.13 14.37
N ILE A 34 12.15 5.27 14.30
CA ILE A 34 12.69 6.02 15.45
C ILE A 34 11.59 6.40 16.45
N ALA A 35 10.38 6.73 15.97
CA ALA A 35 9.25 7.04 16.85
C ALA A 35 8.68 5.81 17.59
N GLY A 36 9.14 4.60 17.25
CA GLY A 36 8.70 3.35 17.83
C GLY A 36 7.47 2.72 17.14
N ALA A 37 7.26 3.05 15.87
CA ALA A 37 6.34 2.37 14.94
C ALA A 37 7.14 1.50 13.96
N ILE A 38 6.47 0.79 13.05
CA ILE A 38 7.13 0.16 11.90
C ILE A 38 7.19 1.16 10.74
N GLY A 39 8.38 1.39 10.20
CA GLY A 39 8.56 2.05 8.91
C GLY A 39 8.33 1.06 7.76
N SER A 40 7.78 1.52 6.62
CA SER A 40 7.56 0.66 5.46
C SER A 40 8.12 1.25 4.19
N LEU A 41 8.80 0.46 3.36
CA LEU A 41 9.33 0.88 2.07
C LEU A 41 8.55 0.22 0.91
N PRO A 42 8.00 1.00 -0.03
CA PRO A 42 7.37 0.49 -1.23
C PRO A 42 8.43 0.09 -2.27
N LEU A 43 8.58 -1.21 -2.52
CA LEU A 43 9.60 -1.78 -3.41
C LEU A 43 9.03 -2.36 -4.71
N SER A 44 7.79 -2.01 -5.07
CA SER A 44 7.13 -2.47 -6.31
C SER A 44 7.80 -2.04 -7.62
N HIS A 45 8.87 -1.25 -7.53
CA HIS A 45 9.67 -0.77 -8.65
C HIS A 45 10.97 -1.58 -8.84
N LEU A 46 11.32 -2.44 -7.88
CA LEU A 46 12.48 -3.33 -7.99
C LEU A 46 12.08 -4.60 -8.72
N ASP A 47 12.93 -5.04 -9.63
CA ASP A 47 12.77 -6.26 -10.42
C ASP A 47 13.93 -7.22 -10.19
N PHE A 48 13.73 -8.22 -9.33
CA PHE A 48 14.78 -9.17 -8.96
C PHE A 48 15.14 -10.19 -10.05
N ARG A 49 14.44 -10.17 -11.20
CA ARG A 49 14.92 -10.85 -12.42
C ARG A 49 16.19 -10.18 -12.96
N ASN A 50 16.42 -8.91 -12.60
CA ASN A 50 17.65 -8.19 -12.88
C ASN A 50 18.57 -8.20 -11.65
N VAL A 51 19.79 -8.70 -11.81
CA VAL A 51 20.79 -8.73 -10.73
C VAL A 51 21.08 -7.35 -10.15
N ASN A 52 20.98 -6.27 -10.93
CA ASN A 52 21.29 -4.92 -10.44
C ASN A 52 20.31 -4.42 -9.37
N ASP A 53 19.09 -4.96 -9.33
CA ASP A 53 18.06 -4.49 -8.39
C ASP A 53 18.24 -5.04 -6.97
N ILE A 54 19.04 -6.11 -6.79
CA ILE A 54 19.46 -6.52 -5.45
C ILE A 54 20.42 -5.50 -4.82
N GLU A 55 21.30 -4.90 -5.62
CA GLU A 55 22.23 -3.87 -5.15
C GLU A 55 21.48 -2.57 -4.83
N LYS A 56 20.42 -2.24 -5.57
CA LYS A 56 19.50 -1.16 -5.21
C LYS A 56 18.82 -1.42 -3.87
N LEU A 57 18.33 -2.64 -3.63
CA LEU A 57 17.76 -3.01 -2.33
C LEU A 57 18.78 -2.82 -1.20
N LYS A 58 20.00 -3.33 -1.38
CA LYS A 58 21.10 -3.16 -0.40
C LYS A 58 21.37 -1.69 -0.10
N SER A 59 21.43 -0.85 -1.13
CA SER A 59 21.62 0.59 -0.97
C SER A 59 20.47 1.26 -0.21
N ILE A 60 19.22 0.92 -0.53
CA ILE A 60 18.03 1.42 0.16
C ILE A 60 18.05 1.01 1.66
N VAL A 61 18.39 -0.25 1.95
CA VAL A 61 18.51 -0.73 3.33
C VAL A 61 19.67 -0.05 4.06
N SER A 62 20.81 0.16 3.41
CA SER A 62 21.93 0.90 3.99
C SER A 62 21.51 2.32 4.37
N GLN A 63 20.87 3.06 3.46
CA GLN A 63 20.35 4.40 3.74
C GLN A 63 19.34 4.40 4.90
N PHE A 64 18.47 3.39 4.97
CA PHE A 64 17.54 3.24 6.09
C PHE A 64 18.29 3.06 7.42
N ARG A 65 19.29 2.17 7.45
CA ARG A 65 20.14 1.93 8.63
C ARG A 65 20.87 3.20 9.07
N ASP A 66 21.42 3.95 8.11
CA ASP A 66 22.13 5.21 8.36
C ASP A 66 21.20 6.27 8.97
N HIS A 67 19.97 6.39 8.46
CA HIS A 67 18.98 7.31 9.02
C HIS A 67 18.48 6.89 10.41
N VAL A 68 18.34 5.58 10.67
CA VAL A 68 17.90 5.08 11.98
C VAL A 68 18.99 5.24 13.03
N ALA A 69 20.26 4.97 12.67
CA ALA A 69 21.44 5.10 13.53
C ALA A 69 21.35 4.35 14.89
N ASP A 70 20.45 3.37 15.00
CA ASP A 70 20.25 2.51 16.17
C ASP A 70 20.09 1.06 15.70
N LYS A 71 21.08 0.22 16.02
CA LYS A 71 21.12 -1.20 15.63
C LYS A 71 19.98 -2.02 16.23
N SER A 72 19.36 -1.59 17.32
CA SER A 72 18.21 -2.29 17.91
C SER A 72 16.93 -2.08 17.09
N LEU A 73 16.90 -1.06 16.23
CA LEU A 73 15.77 -0.65 15.42
C LEU A 73 15.95 -0.93 13.92
N GLU A 74 17.15 -1.32 13.49
CA GLU A 74 17.49 -1.44 12.07
C GLU A 74 16.68 -2.47 11.29
N ASN A 75 16.06 -3.43 12.00
CA ASN A 75 15.21 -4.45 11.41
C ASN A 75 13.71 -4.11 11.50
N ASN A 76 13.31 -3.04 12.21
CA ASN A 76 11.91 -2.60 12.38
C ASN A 76 11.36 -1.93 11.11
N LEU A 77 11.42 -2.69 10.03
CA LEU A 77 11.13 -2.30 8.67
C LEU A 77 10.17 -3.31 8.06
N ASN A 78 9.24 -2.78 7.27
CA ASN A 78 8.38 -3.54 6.37
C ASN A 78 8.83 -3.30 4.92
N LEU A 79 9.18 -4.36 4.21
CA LEU A 79 9.42 -4.30 2.77
C LEU A 79 8.14 -4.69 2.02
N ASN A 80 7.61 -3.78 1.20
CA ASN A 80 6.35 -3.99 0.52
C ASN A 80 6.52 -4.29 -0.97
N PHE A 81 5.82 -5.32 -1.45
CA PHE A 81 5.79 -5.72 -2.86
C PHE A 81 4.36 -5.80 -3.39
N PHE A 82 4.22 -5.57 -4.71
CA PHE A 82 3.00 -5.91 -5.42
C PHE A 82 3.04 -7.39 -5.83
N CYS A 83 1.89 -8.05 -5.75
CA CYS A 83 1.73 -9.47 -6.05
C CYS A 83 0.48 -9.72 -6.91
N HIS A 84 0.22 -8.81 -7.85
CA HIS A 84 -0.89 -8.93 -8.79
C HIS A 84 -0.63 -10.02 -9.83
N ASP A 85 -1.69 -10.48 -10.49
CA ASP A 85 -1.54 -11.39 -11.63
C ASP A 85 -0.74 -10.76 -12.78
N ILE A 86 -0.09 -11.62 -13.55
CA ILE A 86 0.61 -11.25 -14.77
C ILE A 86 -0.44 -11.16 -15.86
N VAL A 87 -0.51 -10.00 -16.52
CA VAL A 87 -1.47 -9.69 -17.57
C VAL A 87 -0.78 -9.62 -18.92
N GLU A 88 -1.53 -9.86 -19.99
CA GLU A 88 -1.05 -9.77 -21.37
C GLU A 88 -0.86 -8.32 -21.82
N GLU A 89 -0.13 -8.15 -22.93
CA GLU A 89 0.05 -6.86 -23.58
C GLU A 89 -1.28 -6.32 -24.14
N PRO A 90 -1.46 -4.99 -24.18
CA PRO A 90 -2.69 -4.42 -24.69
C PRO A 90 -2.85 -4.62 -26.20
N THR A 91 -4.10 -4.78 -26.63
CA THR A 91 -4.45 -4.81 -28.05
C THR A 91 -4.43 -3.40 -28.66
N ASP A 92 -4.32 -3.32 -30.00
CA ASP A 92 -4.42 -2.05 -30.73
C ASP A 92 -5.75 -1.31 -30.46
N LEU A 93 -6.83 -2.06 -30.27
CA LEU A 93 -8.13 -1.50 -29.90
C LEU A 93 -8.08 -0.82 -28.52
N GLN A 94 -7.45 -1.47 -27.53
CA GLN A 94 -7.32 -0.92 -26.18
C GLN A 94 -6.46 0.35 -26.17
N THR A 95 -5.33 0.36 -26.87
CA THR A 95 -4.45 1.54 -26.94
C THR A 95 -5.13 2.70 -27.69
N ALA A 96 -5.85 2.41 -28.78
CA ALA A 96 -6.64 3.41 -29.51
C ALA A 96 -7.79 3.99 -28.65
N ASN A 97 -8.53 3.15 -27.93
CA ASN A 97 -9.59 3.56 -27.00
C ASN A 97 -9.02 4.49 -25.91
N TRP A 98 -7.89 4.12 -25.32
CA TRP A 98 -7.22 4.93 -24.31
C TRP A 98 -6.85 6.31 -24.84
N ALA A 99 -6.24 6.41 -26.02
CA ALA A 99 -5.87 7.71 -26.58
C ALA A 99 -7.09 8.55 -26.92
N LYS A 100 -8.16 7.95 -27.44
CA LYS A 100 -9.43 8.64 -27.69
C LYS A 100 -10.01 9.23 -26.38
N LEU A 101 -10.08 8.44 -25.32
CA LEU A 101 -10.58 8.86 -24.01
C LEU A 101 -9.76 10.02 -23.45
N TYR A 102 -8.43 9.91 -23.48
CA TYR A 102 -7.54 10.90 -22.90
C TYR A 102 -7.52 12.21 -23.69
N ARG A 103 -7.53 12.16 -25.05
CA ARG A 103 -7.67 13.36 -25.90
C ARG A 103 -8.94 14.12 -25.55
N LYS A 104 -10.07 13.40 -25.46
CA LYS A 104 -11.38 14.00 -25.14
C LYS A 104 -11.41 14.60 -23.73
N SER A 105 -10.79 13.94 -22.75
CA SER A 105 -10.83 14.34 -21.34
C SER A 105 -9.91 15.52 -21.02
N MET A 106 -8.77 15.62 -21.71
CA MET A 106 -7.78 16.67 -21.47
C MET A 106 -7.85 17.82 -22.46
N ASN A 107 -8.51 17.63 -23.62
CA ASN A 107 -8.52 18.57 -24.73
C ASN A 107 -7.11 18.94 -25.21
N VAL A 108 -6.23 17.94 -25.31
CA VAL A 108 -4.85 18.08 -25.83
C VAL A 108 -4.60 17.06 -26.95
N PRO A 109 -3.74 17.39 -27.92
CA PRO A 109 -3.30 16.41 -28.90
C PRO A 109 -2.48 15.33 -28.20
N ILE A 110 -2.85 14.07 -28.42
CA ILE A 110 -2.06 12.91 -28.03
C ILE A 110 -1.76 12.17 -29.32
N ASP A 111 -0.51 11.97 -29.69
CA ASP A 111 -0.16 11.02 -30.74
C ASP A 111 0.08 9.66 -30.08
N ILE A 112 -0.62 8.62 -30.53
CA ILE A 112 -0.46 7.28 -29.96
C ILE A 112 0.94 6.72 -30.28
N ASN A 113 1.55 7.13 -31.39
CA ASN A 113 2.87 6.68 -31.80
C ASN A 113 3.98 7.24 -30.91
N GLU A 114 3.71 8.33 -30.17
CA GLU A 114 4.60 8.90 -29.16
C GLU A 114 4.46 8.25 -27.78
N ILE A 115 3.48 7.35 -27.59
CA ILE A 115 3.17 6.74 -26.30
C ILE A 115 3.58 5.27 -26.30
N SER A 116 4.52 4.92 -25.44
CA SER A 116 4.86 3.51 -25.18
C SER A 116 3.86 2.88 -24.21
N PHE A 117 3.44 1.64 -24.46
CA PHE A 117 2.71 0.82 -23.51
C PHE A 117 3.59 -0.35 -23.10
N HIS A 118 4.50 -0.12 -22.15
CA HIS A 118 5.23 -1.22 -21.50
C HIS A 118 4.69 -1.47 -20.09
N ASN A 119 4.85 -2.70 -19.61
CA ASN A 119 4.44 -3.04 -18.26
C ASN A 119 5.35 -2.33 -17.23
N GLY A 120 4.86 -1.22 -16.68
CA GLY A 120 5.62 -0.39 -15.75
C GLY A 120 5.57 -0.85 -14.28
N ASN A 121 4.91 -1.98 -13.98
CA ASN A 121 4.75 -2.48 -12.61
C ASN A 121 5.31 -3.91 -12.50
N VAL A 122 6.07 -4.14 -11.44
CA VAL A 122 6.69 -5.45 -11.21
C VAL A 122 5.84 -6.24 -10.23
N SER A 123 5.43 -7.44 -10.64
CA SER A 123 4.75 -8.39 -9.75
C SER A 123 5.74 -9.38 -9.16
N PHE A 124 5.64 -9.60 -7.86
CA PHE A 124 6.39 -10.63 -7.17
C PHE A 124 6.15 -12.04 -7.77
N LYS A 125 4.95 -12.30 -8.33
CA LYS A 125 4.66 -13.56 -9.03
C LYS A 125 5.56 -13.80 -10.23
N ALA A 126 6.07 -12.75 -10.89
CA ALA A 126 7.01 -12.89 -11.98
C ALA A 126 8.37 -13.42 -11.50
N PHE A 127 8.80 -13.02 -10.29
CA PHE A 127 10.04 -13.53 -9.70
C PHE A 127 9.94 -15.02 -9.39
N GLU A 128 8.78 -15.46 -8.87
CA GLU A 128 8.52 -16.86 -8.58
C GLU A 128 8.45 -17.69 -9.87
N ARG A 129 7.75 -17.19 -10.90
CA ARG A 129 7.63 -17.87 -12.20
C ARG A 129 9.00 -18.08 -12.87
N GLU A 130 9.90 -17.13 -12.72
CA GLU A 130 11.22 -17.14 -13.36
C GLU A 130 12.35 -17.61 -12.42
N ASN A 131 12.02 -18.11 -11.21
CA ASN A 131 12.97 -18.54 -10.19
C ASN A 131 14.04 -17.49 -9.82
N ALA A 132 13.66 -16.21 -9.85
CA ALA A 132 14.56 -15.07 -9.68
C ALA A 132 14.70 -14.57 -8.23
N LEU A 133 14.42 -15.43 -7.24
CA LEU A 133 14.42 -15.05 -5.81
C LEU A 133 15.69 -15.47 -5.06
N GLN A 134 16.60 -16.22 -5.69
CA GLN A 134 17.77 -16.77 -5.00
C GLN A 134 18.64 -15.69 -4.33
N ASN A 135 19.03 -14.66 -5.07
CA ASN A 135 19.86 -13.57 -4.53
C ASN A 135 19.14 -12.75 -3.47
N PHE A 136 17.83 -12.55 -3.64
CA PHE A 136 16.98 -11.88 -2.66
C PHE A 136 16.92 -12.67 -1.35
N PHE A 137 16.66 -13.96 -1.43
CA PHE A 137 16.63 -14.86 -0.27
C PHE A 137 17.98 -14.97 0.43
N GLN A 138 19.08 -15.07 -0.32
CA GLN A 138 20.43 -15.09 0.25
C GLN A 138 20.71 -13.82 1.04
N TYR A 139 20.45 -12.64 0.45
CA TYR A 139 20.62 -11.36 1.12
C TYR A 139 19.78 -11.27 2.41
N LEU A 140 18.52 -11.73 2.36
CA LEU A 140 17.67 -11.73 3.53
C LEU A 140 18.16 -12.69 4.63
N SER A 141 18.68 -13.84 4.26
CA SER A 141 19.20 -14.83 5.20
C SER A 141 20.46 -14.35 5.92
N ASP A 142 21.36 -13.70 5.19
CA ASP A 142 22.73 -13.47 5.64
C ASP A 142 22.95 -12.07 6.19
N ASP A 143 22.35 -11.05 5.57
CA ASP A 143 22.73 -9.65 5.79
C ASP A 143 21.60 -8.79 6.39
N PHE A 144 20.34 -9.09 6.07
CA PHE A 144 19.22 -8.24 6.49
C PHE A 144 17.87 -8.97 6.64
N LYS A 145 17.31 -8.97 7.85
CA LYS A 145 16.00 -9.58 8.14
C LYS A 145 14.99 -8.50 8.54
N PRO A 146 14.22 -7.93 7.59
CA PRO A 146 13.14 -7.03 7.97
C PRO A 146 12.14 -7.78 8.84
N LYS A 147 11.54 -7.09 9.82
CA LYS A 147 10.49 -7.69 10.65
C LYS A 147 9.29 -8.16 9.82
N ILE A 148 8.97 -7.42 8.74
CA ILE A 148 7.79 -7.67 7.92
C ILE A 148 8.17 -7.64 6.43
N ILE A 149 7.63 -8.58 5.66
CA ILE A 149 7.44 -8.41 4.21
C ILE A 149 5.93 -8.41 3.95
N SER A 150 5.46 -7.35 3.30
CA SER A 150 4.03 -7.18 3.01
C SER A 150 3.71 -7.24 1.52
N PHE A 151 2.56 -7.81 1.19
CA PHE A 151 2.08 -7.95 -0.17
C PHE A 151 0.77 -7.19 -0.39
N HIS A 152 0.65 -6.60 -1.58
CA HIS A 152 -0.55 -5.93 -2.05
C HIS A 152 -1.00 -6.51 -3.40
N PHE A 153 -2.31 -6.55 -3.65
CA PHE A 153 -2.95 -7.21 -4.81
C PHE A 153 -2.80 -8.73 -4.88
N GLY A 154 -2.50 -9.39 -3.75
CA GLY A 154 -2.36 -10.84 -3.71
C GLY A 154 -1.36 -11.29 -2.66
N HIS A 155 -0.83 -12.48 -2.87
CA HIS A 155 0.09 -13.17 -1.97
C HIS A 155 1.13 -13.93 -2.79
N PRO A 156 2.35 -14.14 -2.25
CA PRO A 156 3.35 -15.00 -2.88
C PRO A 156 2.91 -16.47 -2.78
N SER A 157 3.67 -17.36 -3.40
CA SER A 157 3.47 -18.80 -3.22
C SER A 157 3.61 -19.24 -1.75
N LYS A 158 3.00 -20.39 -1.44
CA LYS A 158 3.10 -21.01 -0.10
C LYS A 158 4.56 -21.33 0.25
N SER A 159 5.35 -21.85 -0.68
CA SER A 159 6.77 -22.15 -0.46
C SER A 159 7.60 -20.90 -0.15
N THR A 160 7.35 -19.78 -0.84
CA THR A 160 8.00 -18.51 -0.51
C THR A 160 7.59 -18.02 0.88
N THR A 161 6.30 -18.14 1.22
CA THR A 161 5.79 -17.75 2.54
C THR A 161 6.49 -18.56 3.65
N GLU A 162 6.53 -19.88 3.51
CA GLU A 162 7.18 -20.79 4.47
C GLU A 162 8.69 -20.53 4.59
N TYR A 163 9.38 -20.27 3.47
CA TYR A 163 10.80 -19.94 3.49
C TYR A 163 11.09 -18.65 4.27
N LEU A 164 10.36 -17.58 3.97
CA LEU A 164 10.56 -16.28 4.63
C LEU A 164 10.22 -16.36 6.13
N GLN A 165 9.18 -17.10 6.50
CA GLN A 165 8.82 -17.36 7.89
C GLN A 165 9.91 -18.16 8.62
N LYS A 166 10.48 -19.17 7.96
CA LYS A 166 11.57 -19.98 8.52
C LYS A 166 12.80 -19.16 8.87
N ILE A 167 13.10 -18.10 8.11
CA ILE A 167 14.20 -17.18 8.42
C ILE A 167 13.81 -16.04 9.39
N GLY A 168 12.59 -16.05 9.91
CA GLY A 168 12.12 -15.16 10.97
C GLY A 168 11.41 -13.89 10.49
N ILE A 169 10.96 -13.84 9.24
CA ILE A 169 10.26 -12.69 8.65
C ILE A 169 8.76 -12.93 8.71
N LEU A 170 8.00 -11.95 9.21
CA LEU A 170 6.54 -12.02 9.22
C LEU A 170 5.96 -11.64 7.86
N ILE A 171 5.03 -12.44 7.35
CA ILE A 171 4.37 -12.21 6.07
C ILE A 171 3.02 -11.56 6.28
N PHE A 172 2.84 -10.37 5.69
CA PHE A 172 1.60 -9.61 5.76
C PHE A 172 1.00 -9.52 4.35
N ALA A 173 -0.32 -9.55 4.25
CA ALA A 173 -1.00 -9.36 2.96
C ALA A 173 -2.27 -8.51 3.14
N THR A 174 -2.59 -7.72 2.12
CA THR A 174 -3.79 -6.88 2.12
C THR A 174 -5.03 -7.71 1.77
N ALA A 175 -6.12 -7.49 2.51
CA ALA A 175 -7.45 -7.97 2.18
C ALA A 175 -8.47 -6.83 2.22
N THR A 176 -9.50 -6.94 1.39
CA THR A 176 -10.62 -6.00 1.26
C THR A 176 -11.97 -6.69 1.51
N SER A 177 -11.99 -8.02 1.56
CA SER A 177 -13.18 -8.84 1.80
C SER A 177 -12.90 -10.03 2.73
N VAL A 178 -13.95 -10.61 3.29
CA VAL A 178 -13.85 -11.84 4.12
C VAL A 178 -13.36 -13.05 3.30
N LYS A 179 -13.66 -13.10 2.00
CA LYS A 179 -13.17 -14.18 1.12
C LYS A 179 -11.64 -14.14 1.02
N GLU A 180 -11.07 -12.96 0.86
CA GLU A 180 -9.61 -12.76 0.84
C GLU A 180 -8.99 -13.07 2.21
N VAL A 181 -9.65 -12.67 3.31
CA VAL A 181 -9.21 -13.02 4.68
C VAL A 181 -9.07 -14.53 4.85
N ARG A 182 -10.09 -15.31 4.48
CA ARG A 182 -10.07 -16.78 4.59
C ARG A 182 -8.90 -17.38 3.81
N LEU A 183 -8.71 -16.93 2.57
CA LEU A 183 -7.62 -17.41 1.72
C LEU A 183 -6.27 -17.11 2.36
N LEU A 184 -6.01 -15.85 2.73
CA LEU A 184 -4.73 -15.45 3.33
C LEU A 184 -4.46 -16.20 4.63
N ALA A 185 -5.47 -16.37 5.49
CA ALA A 185 -5.33 -17.13 6.72
C ALA A 185 -5.02 -18.62 6.46
N SER A 186 -5.65 -19.23 5.45
CA SER A 186 -5.35 -20.62 5.05
C SER A 186 -3.95 -20.81 4.45
N LEU A 187 -3.37 -19.74 3.89
CA LEU A 187 -1.99 -19.70 3.40
C LEU A 187 -0.97 -19.49 4.52
N GLY A 188 -1.43 -19.23 5.75
CA GLY A 188 -0.58 -19.10 6.93
C GLY A 188 0.16 -17.76 7.02
N VAL A 189 -0.37 -16.68 6.43
CA VAL A 189 0.23 -15.34 6.64
C VAL A 189 0.22 -14.97 8.13
N ASN A 190 1.17 -14.15 8.57
CA ASN A 190 1.25 -13.72 9.98
C ASN A 190 0.38 -12.49 10.27
N GLY A 191 -0.01 -11.73 9.24
CA GLY A 191 -0.86 -10.55 9.40
C GLY A 191 -1.70 -10.25 8.18
N ILE A 192 -2.90 -9.72 8.42
CA ILE A 192 -3.85 -9.30 7.38
C ILE A 192 -4.10 -7.80 7.53
N VAL A 193 -3.73 -7.06 6.50
CA VAL A 193 -4.03 -5.62 6.39
C VAL A 193 -5.45 -5.48 5.85
N CYS A 194 -6.39 -5.22 6.74
CA CYS A 194 -7.80 -4.95 6.43
C CYS A 194 -7.93 -3.54 5.84
N GLN A 195 -7.91 -3.45 4.51
CA GLN A 195 -8.03 -2.19 3.79
C GLN A 195 -9.49 -1.84 3.54
N GLY A 196 -10.04 -0.97 4.40
CA GLY A 196 -11.37 -0.41 4.20
C GLY A 196 -11.45 0.50 2.98
N TYR A 197 -12.67 0.70 2.50
CA TYR A 197 -12.95 1.51 1.33
C TYR A 197 -12.46 2.96 1.46
N GLU A 198 -12.34 3.48 2.68
CA GLU A 198 -11.85 4.82 3.01
C GLU A 198 -10.36 5.03 2.68
N ALA A 199 -9.60 3.94 2.47
CA ALA A 199 -8.17 3.98 2.19
C ALA A 199 -7.84 4.77 0.91
N GLY A 200 -6.74 5.51 0.97
CA GLY A 200 -6.17 6.21 -0.19
C GLY A 200 -5.29 5.29 -1.03
N GLY A 201 -5.08 5.66 -2.30
CA GLY A 201 -4.26 4.85 -3.20
C GLY A 201 -5.01 3.63 -3.72
N HIS A 202 -4.27 2.68 -4.27
CA HIS A 202 -4.84 1.48 -4.88
C HIS A 202 -5.60 0.61 -3.86
N ARG A 203 -6.73 0.08 -4.30
CA ARG A 203 -7.52 -0.92 -3.59
C ARG A 203 -6.88 -2.30 -3.82
N GLY A 204 -6.54 -2.98 -2.74
CA GLY A 204 -5.69 -4.17 -2.72
C GLY A 204 -6.40 -5.48 -3.02
N ASN A 205 -7.63 -5.42 -3.54
CA ASN A 205 -8.42 -6.59 -3.89
C ASN A 205 -7.74 -7.43 -4.99
N PHE A 206 -7.94 -8.74 -4.94
CA PHE A 206 -7.28 -9.69 -5.82
C PHE A 206 -8.10 -10.95 -6.14
N LEU A 207 -9.26 -11.13 -5.51
CA LEU A 207 -10.19 -12.23 -5.85
C LEU A 207 -11.37 -11.82 -6.74
N ILE A 208 -11.51 -10.52 -7.04
CA ILE A 208 -12.56 -10.02 -7.93
C ILE A 208 -11.97 -9.61 -9.27
N ASN A 209 -12.75 -9.82 -10.34
CA ASN A 209 -12.37 -9.45 -11.71
C ASN A 209 -13.02 -8.12 -12.14
N ASP A 210 -14.27 -7.87 -11.73
CA ASP A 210 -14.95 -6.59 -11.95
C ASP A 210 -14.92 -5.77 -10.64
N PRO A 211 -14.44 -4.51 -10.66
CA PRO A 211 -14.54 -3.60 -9.51
C PRO A 211 -15.95 -3.43 -8.94
N LYS A 212 -17.01 -3.72 -9.70
CA LYS A 212 -18.40 -3.69 -9.22
C LYS A 212 -18.74 -4.83 -8.24
N ASP A 213 -17.94 -5.89 -8.23
CA ASP A 213 -18.11 -7.02 -7.30
C ASP A 213 -17.51 -6.73 -5.91
N ASP A 214 -16.90 -5.55 -5.74
CA ASP A 214 -16.39 -5.10 -4.45
C ASP A 214 -17.54 -4.68 -3.53
N GLU A 215 -17.57 -5.23 -2.31
CA GLU A 215 -18.59 -4.87 -1.31
C GLU A 215 -18.38 -3.47 -0.71
N ASP A 216 -17.28 -2.78 -1.06
CA ASP A 216 -16.96 -1.42 -0.60
C ASP A 216 -16.99 -1.29 0.93
N LEU A 217 -16.57 -2.35 1.64
CA LEU A 217 -16.62 -2.40 3.09
C LEU A 217 -15.80 -1.29 3.73
N SER A 218 -16.42 -0.55 4.64
CA SER A 218 -15.71 0.38 5.53
C SER A 218 -14.65 -0.34 6.37
N THR A 219 -13.61 0.37 6.79
CA THR A 219 -12.52 -0.18 7.63
C THR A 219 -13.07 -0.88 8.86
N VAL A 220 -14.05 -0.27 9.54
CA VAL A 220 -14.64 -0.85 10.76
C VAL A 220 -15.41 -2.14 10.47
N GLN A 221 -16.19 -2.20 9.40
CA GLN A 221 -16.96 -3.41 9.06
C GLN A 221 -16.03 -4.53 8.62
N LEU A 222 -15.01 -4.22 7.83
CA LEU A 222 -14.02 -5.21 7.41
C LEU A 222 -13.26 -5.77 8.61
N VAL A 223 -12.76 -4.93 9.52
CA VAL A 223 -12.06 -5.38 10.75
C VAL A 223 -12.95 -6.29 11.60
N LYS A 224 -14.20 -5.88 11.88
CA LYS A 224 -15.14 -6.69 12.68
C LYS A 224 -15.40 -8.06 12.06
N ARG A 225 -15.64 -8.10 10.74
CA ARG A 225 -15.90 -9.34 10.01
C ARG A 225 -14.65 -10.22 9.96
N THR A 226 -13.46 -9.64 9.78
CA THR A 226 -12.18 -10.36 9.83
C THR A 226 -11.97 -11.02 11.20
N VAL A 227 -12.17 -10.29 12.30
CA VAL A 227 -12.00 -10.84 13.65
C VAL A 227 -12.96 -12.01 13.90
N GLY A 228 -14.23 -11.85 13.55
CA GLY A 228 -15.22 -12.92 13.66
C GLY A 228 -14.87 -14.15 12.82
N GLU A 229 -14.47 -13.94 11.57
CA GLU A 229 -14.06 -15.01 10.65
C GLU A 229 -12.85 -15.78 11.17
N LEU A 230 -11.80 -15.08 11.59
CA LEU A 230 -10.58 -15.73 12.11
C LEU A 230 -10.84 -16.52 13.39
N ALA A 231 -11.72 -16.03 14.27
CA ALA A 231 -12.15 -16.75 15.46
C ALA A 231 -12.89 -18.04 15.10
N GLU A 232 -13.79 -17.99 14.11
CA GLU A 232 -14.52 -19.15 13.61
C GLU A 232 -13.59 -20.18 12.96
N MET A 233 -12.67 -19.73 12.10
CA MET A 233 -11.67 -20.59 11.46
C MET A 233 -10.80 -21.29 12.50
N LYS A 234 -10.36 -20.58 13.55
CA LYS A 234 -9.60 -21.16 14.66
C LYS A 234 -10.42 -22.19 15.43
N HIS A 235 -11.66 -21.87 15.78
CA HIS A 235 -12.56 -22.78 16.48
C HIS A 235 -12.79 -24.08 15.68
N LYS A 236 -12.87 -23.98 14.35
CA LYS A 236 -13.00 -25.12 13.43
C LYS A 236 -11.68 -25.86 13.16
N GLY A 237 -10.56 -25.42 13.74
CA GLY A 237 -9.23 -26.00 13.50
C GLY A 237 -8.70 -25.80 12.07
N LEU A 238 -9.23 -24.83 11.32
CA LEU A 238 -8.79 -24.51 9.96
C LEU A 238 -7.48 -23.71 9.93
N VAL A 239 -7.15 -23.04 11.05
CA VAL A 239 -5.91 -22.30 11.24
C VAL A 239 -5.36 -22.58 12.64
N HIS A 240 -4.06 -22.81 12.74
CA HIS A 240 -3.39 -23.03 14.02
C HIS A 240 -3.06 -21.70 14.71
N ASP A 241 -2.33 -20.84 13.99
CA ASP A 241 -1.98 -19.50 14.45
C ASP A 241 -2.92 -18.46 13.82
N THR A 242 -3.44 -17.58 14.66
CA THR A 242 -4.33 -16.51 14.20
C THR A 242 -3.48 -15.33 13.69
N PRO A 243 -3.65 -14.89 12.43
CA PRO A 243 -2.90 -13.74 11.93
C PRO A 243 -3.30 -12.46 12.67
N PHE A 244 -2.36 -11.52 12.78
CA PHE A 244 -2.64 -10.18 13.30
C PHE A 244 -3.61 -9.44 12.37
N VAL A 245 -4.57 -8.72 12.96
CA VAL A 245 -5.54 -7.90 12.22
C VAL A 245 -5.10 -6.44 12.22
N ILE A 246 -4.76 -5.91 11.04
CA ILE A 246 -4.26 -4.53 10.91
C ILE A 246 -5.33 -3.68 10.22
N ALA A 247 -5.86 -2.67 10.91
CA ALA A 247 -6.83 -1.75 10.33
C ALA A 247 -6.14 -0.72 9.41
N ALA A 248 -6.60 -0.56 8.17
CA ALA A 248 -6.06 0.41 7.22
C ALA A 248 -7.18 1.14 6.47
N GLY A 249 -7.14 2.47 6.48
CA GLY A 249 -8.10 3.32 5.75
C GLY A 249 -8.90 4.23 6.65
N GLY A 250 -8.90 5.54 6.35
CA GLY A 250 -9.63 6.56 7.12
C GLY A 250 -9.05 6.92 8.50
N ILE A 251 -7.96 6.28 8.93
CA ILE A 251 -7.35 6.50 10.25
C ILE A 251 -6.40 7.70 10.19
N MET A 252 -6.75 8.79 10.87
CA MET A 252 -6.05 10.08 10.76
C MET A 252 -5.40 10.55 12.06
N ASP A 253 -5.93 10.17 13.22
CA ASP A 253 -5.42 10.62 14.52
C ASP A 253 -5.52 9.56 15.63
N SER A 254 -5.09 9.92 16.85
CA SER A 254 -5.10 9.02 18.01
C SER A 254 -6.48 8.48 18.41
N LYS A 255 -7.57 9.22 18.14
CA LYS A 255 -8.93 8.76 18.44
C LYS A 255 -9.34 7.65 17.48
N ASP A 256 -9.05 7.82 16.20
CA ASP A 256 -9.30 6.79 15.19
C ASP A 256 -8.51 5.52 15.50
N ILE A 257 -7.25 5.68 15.90
CA ILE A 257 -6.40 4.54 16.30
C ILE A 257 -7.00 3.83 17.51
N SER A 258 -7.32 4.57 18.57
CA SER A 258 -7.96 3.99 19.78
C SER A 258 -9.27 3.29 19.44
N TYR A 259 -10.08 3.88 18.56
CA TYR A 259 -11.32 3.28 18.08
C TYR A 259 -11.05 1.95 17.38
N MET A 260 -10.15 1.89 16.41
CA MET A 260 -9.86 0.64 15.69
C MET A 260 -9.31 -0.46 16.61
N LEU A 261 -8.46 -0.10 17.57
CA LEU A 261 -7.97 -1.06 18.57
C LEU A 261 -9.09 -1.56 19.49
N SER A 262 -10.08 -0.72 19.81
CA SER A 262 -11.29 -1.15 20.55
C SER A 262 -12.17 -2.12 19.74
N GLN A 263 -12.05 -2.11 18.40
CA GLN A 263 -12.69 -3.07 17.51
C GLN A 263 -11.86 -4.35 17.31
N GLN A 264 -10.88 -4.60 18.19
CA GLN A 264 -9.99 -5.77 18.20
C GLN A 264 -9.00 -5.83 17.02
N ALA A 265 -8.69 -4.70 16.38
CA ALA A 265 -7.47 -4.62 15.57
C ALA A 265 -6.23 -4.72 16.48
N ASP A 266 -5.21 -5.43 16.02
CA ASP A 266 -3.92 -5.56 16.71
C ASP A 266 -3.01 -4.34 16.47
N ALA A 267 -3.16 -3.70 15.30
CA ALA A 267 -2.47 -2.48 14.92
C ALA A 267 -3.25 -1.68 13.87
N VAL A 268 -2.74 -0.50 13.57
CA VAL A 268 -3.23 0.34 12.47
C VAL A 268 -2.13 0.58 11.43
N GLN A 269 -2.53 0.77 10.18
CA GLN A 269 -1.64 1.21 9.10
C GLN A 269 -2.09 2.59 8.59
N LEU A 270 -1.19 3.57 8.69
CA LEU A 270 -1.45 4.98 8.39
C LEU A 270 -0.77 5.39 7.08
N GLY A 271 -1.56 5.75 6.08
CA GLY A 271 -1.06 6.33 4.82
C GLY A 271 -1.33 7.83 4.74
N THR A 272 -2.59 8.18 4.47
CA THR A 272 -3.04 9.57 4.26
C THR A 272 -2.65 10.52 5.40
N ALA A 273 -2.73 10.05 6.65
CA ALA A 273 -2.30 10.82 7.82
C ALA A 273 -0.86 11.35 7.72
N LEU A 274 0.03 10.71 6.96
CA LEU A 274 1.44 11.04 6.89
C LEU A 274 1.86 11.74 5.59
N LEU A 275 0.92 12.04 4.67
CA LEU A 275 1.23 12.66 3.37
C LEU A 275 1.81 14.08 3.48
N GLY A 276 1.40 14.83 4.51
CA GLY A 276 1.90 16.19 4.76
C GLY A 276 3.23 16.24 5.53
N CYS A 277 3.78 15.09 5.93
CA CYS A 277 5.04 15.07 6.68
C CYS A 277 6.21 15.54 5.81
N SER A 278 7.15 16.27 6.41
CA SER A 278 8.21 16.97 5.68
C SER A 278 9.05 16.06 4.78
N GLU A 279 9.26 14.81 5.20
CA GLU A 279 10.05 13.82 4.47
C GLU A 279 9.28 13.16 3.31
N SER A 280 7.96 13.38 3.23
CA SER A 280 7.12 12.80 2.18
C SER A 280 7.30 13.54 0.86
N ASN A 281 7.41 12.79 -0.24
CA ASN A 281 7.40 13.36 -1.59
C ASN A 281 6.06 14.02 -1.96
N ALA A 282 4.98 13.75 -1.20
CA ALA A 282 3.68 14.40 -1.39
C ALA A 282 3.50 15.68 -0.57
N SER A 283 4.46 16.02 0.32
CA SER A 283 4.32 17.10 1.30
C SER A 283 3.91 18.44 0.69
N ARG A 284 4.51 18.81 -0.45
CA ARG A 284 4.20 20.06 -1.17
C ARG A 284 2.74 20.14 -1.60
N ILE A 285 2.16 19.05 -2.09
CA ILE A 285 0.77 19.01 -2.53
C ILE A 285 -0.16 19.34 -1.35
N PHE A 286 0.09 18.71 -0.21
CA PHE A 286 -0.73 18.87 1.00
C PHE A 286 -0.37 20.09 1.85
N SER A 287 0.69 20.83 1.50
CA SER A 287 0.97 22.16 2.06
C SER A 287 0.16 23.29 1.39
N SER A 288 -0.46 23.03 0.24
CA SER A 288 -1.25 24.01 -0.50
C SER A 288 -2.73 24.02 -0.08
N LEU A 289 -3.41 25.17 -0.26
CA LEU A 289 -4.83 25.37 0.09
C LEU A 289 -5.80 24.48 -0.71
N PHE A 290 -5.35 23.83 -1.79
CA PHE A 290 -6.17 23.11 -2.77
C PHE A 290 -6.95 21.92 -2.19
N ALA A 291 -6.46 21.26 -1.13
CA ALA A 291 -7.00 19.99 -0.67
C ALA A 291 -8.26 20.08 0.21
N ARG A 292 -8.71 21.26 0.66
CA ARG A 292 -9.73 21.32 1.73
C ARG A 292 -11.18 21.23 1.27
N GLU A 293 -11.48 21.59 0.03
CA GLU A 293 -12.86 21.68 -0.49
C GLU A 293 -13.24 20.52 -1.43
N SER A 294 -12.28 19.67 -1.77
CA SER A 294 -12.53 18.54 -2.68
C SER A 294 -13.08 17.31 -1.95
N THR A 295 -13.58 16.35 -2.72
CA THR A 295 -13.89 14.99 -2.25
C THR A 295 -12.86 14.00 -2.78
N THR A 296 -13.00 12.71 -2.43
CA THR A 296 -12.23 11.63 -3.09
C THR A 296 -13.15 10.74 -3.90
N LYS A 297 -12.61 10.13 -4.96
CA LYS A 297 -13.30 9.15 -5.80
C LYS A 297 -12.45 7.89 -5.94
N MET A 298 -13.11 6.75 -6.07
CA MET A 298 -12.48 5.50 -6.49
C MET A 298 -12.49 5.48 -8.02
N VAL A 299 -11.31 5.33 -8.65
CA VAL A 299 -11.17 5.31 -10.11
C VAL A 299 -10.24 4.18 -10.55
N ASN A 300 -10.60 3.44 -11.59
CA ASN A 300 -9.81 2.34 -12.14
C ASN A 300 -9.18 2.66 -13.51
N ILE A 301 -9.74 3.61 -14.25
CA ILE A 301 -9.35 3.96 -15.62
C ILE A 301 -8.06 4.81 -15.75
N VAL A 302 -7.40 5.15 -14.64
CA VAL A 302 -6.08 5.83 -14.67
C VAL A 302 -4.94 4.83 -14.67
N SER A 303 -5.05 3.78 -13.85
CA SER A 303 -3.96 2.83 -13.61
C SER A 303 -4.26 1.41 -14.05
N GLY A 304 -5.52 1.09 -14.35
CA GLY A 304 -6.00 -0.26 -14.67
C GLY A 304 -6.46 -1.05 -13.45
N LYS A 305 -6.22 -0.52 -12.23
CA LYS A 305 -6.80 -1.00 -10.97
C LYS A 305 -7.44 0.16 -10.21
N SER A 306 -8.48 -0.15 -9.45
CA SER A 306 -9.18 0.82 -8.59
C SER A 306 -8.21 1.49 -7.63
N ALA A 307 -8.24 2.81 -7.58
CA ALA A 307 -7.45 3.62 -6.68
C ALA A 307 -8.23 4.86 -6.23
N ARG A 308 -8.15 5.17 -4.94
CA ARG A 308 -8.77 6.37 -4.37
C ARG A 308 -7.88 7.58 -4.53
N THR A 309 -8.44 8.61 -5.13
CA THR A 309 -7.77 9.89 -5.44
C THR A 309 -8.65 11.06 -5.06
N ILE A 310 -8.06 12.22 -4.76
CA ILE A 310 -8.77 13.49 -4.70
C ILE A 310 -9.45 13.74 -6.06
N SER A 311 -10.70 14.17 -6.03
CA SER A 311 -11.42 14.61 -7.22
C SER A 311 -10.73 15.86 -7.79
N THR A 312 -10.24 15.75 -9.02
CA THR A 312 -9.62 16.85 -9.77
C THR A 312 -10.42 17.07 -11.06
N PRO A 313 -10.30 18.24 -11.72
CA PRO A 313 -10.94 18.45 -13.02
C PRO A 313 -10.60 17.38 -14.06
N PHE A 314 -9.37 16.85 -14.01
CA PHE A 314 -8.94 15.71 -14.84
C PHE A 314 -9.76 14.46 -14.56
N ILE A 315 -9.87 14.08 -13.29
CA ILE A 315 -10.59 12.86 -12.87
C ILE A 315 -12.08 12.97 -13.21
N GLU A 316 -12.70 14.13 -12.96
CA GLU A 316 -14.11 14.36 -13.30
C GLU A 316 -14.37 14.22 -14.81
N LYS A 317 -13.54 14.87 -15.64
CA LYS A 317 -13.66 14.78 -17.10
C LYS A 317 -13.40 13.37 -17.62
N LEU A 318 -12.41 12.67 -17.03
CA LEU A 318 -12.07 11.31 -17.41
C LEU A 318 -13.26 10.36 -17.16
N LEU A 319 -13.88 10.46 -15.98
CA LEU A 319 -15.06 9.67 -15.64
C LEU A 319 -16.28 10.03 -16.49
N ALA A 320 -16.53 11.33 -16.73
CA ALA A 320 -17.67 11.77 -17.55
C ALA A 320 -17.56 11.33 -19.02
N ASN A 321 -16.33 11.16 -19.53
CA ASN A 321 -16.09 10.77 -20.91
C ASN A 321 -15.94 9.26 -21.11
N PHE A 322 -15.71 8.49 -20.06
CA PHE A 322 -15.61 7.03 -20.14
C PHE A 322 -17.00 6.43 -20.39
N GLN A 323 -17.11 5.58 -21.41
CA GLN A 323 -18.37 4.94 -21.84
C GLN A 323 -18.32 3.41 -21.70
N GLY A 324 -17.35 2.89 -20.94
CA GLY A 324 -17.16 1.44 -20.79
C GLY A 324 -16.26 0.84 -21.85
N GLU A 325 -15.40 1.64 -22.49
CA GLU A 325 -14.42 1.14 -23.45
C GLU A 325 -13.45 0.14 -22.79
N GLU A 326 -13.00 -0.85 -23.55
CA GLU A 326 -11.89 -1.70 -23.14
C GLU A 326 -10.59 -0.89 -23.17
N LEU A 327 -9.91 -0.82 -22.03
CA LEU A 327 -8.67 -0.07 -21.85
C LEU A 327 -7.50 -1.02 -21.61
N PRO A 328 -6.25 -0.55 -21.80
CA PRO A 328 -5.06 -1.36 -21.52
C PRO A 328 -5.04 -1.82 -20.05
N PRO A 329 -4.50 -3.01 -19.77
CA PRO A 329 -4.53 -3.57 -18.43
C PRO A 329 -3.58 -2.83 -17.48
N TYR A 330 -3.70 -3.15 -16.19
CA TYR A 330 -2.84 -2.61 -15.13
C TYR A 330 -1.35 -2.77 -15.47
N GLY A 331 -0.55 -1.74 -15.17
CA GLY A 331 0.86 -1.68 -15.57
C GLY A 331 1.08 -0.93 -16.88
N TYR A 332 0.32 -1.28 -17.93
CA TYR A 332 0.44 -0.67 -19.26
C TYR A 332 -0.25 0.68 -19.33
N ILE A 333 -1.53 0.74 -18.92
CA ILE A 333 -2.28 2.01 -18.89
C ILE A 333 -1.64 3.03 -17.95
N TYR A 334 -1.10 2.57 -16.81
CA TYR A 334 -0.46 3.47 -15.85
C TYR A 334 0.87 4.00 -16.36
N ASN A 335 1.58 3.21 -17.16
CA ASN A 335 2.78 3.65 -17.84
C ASN A 335 2.48 4.79 -18.84
N ALA A 336 1.48 4.58 -19.70
CA ALA A 336 1.01 5.59 -20.64
C ALA A 336 0.52 6.86 -19.91
N PHE A 337 -0.23 6.71 -18.82
CA PHE A 337 -0.64 7.83 -17.97
C PHE A 337 0.55 8.61 -17.40
N LYS A 338 1.61 7.94 -16.92
CA LYS A 338 2.80 8.63 -16.40
C LYS A 338 3.50 9.47 -17.47
N GLN A 339 3.57 9.00 -18.71
CA GLN A 339 4.12 9.79 -19.83
C GLN A 339 3.27 11.05 -20.09
N ILE A 340 1.93 10.90 -20.11
CA ILE A 340 1.00 12.05 -20.25
C ILE A 340 1.14 13.02 -19.08
N ARG A 341 1.26 12.51 -17.85
CA ARG A 341 1.46 13.35 -16.66
C ARG A 341 2.77 14.11 -16.71
N ASN A 342 3.84 13.52 -17.24
CA ASN A 342 5.10 14.22 -17.41
C ASN A 342 5.01 15.32 -18.49
N LYS A 343 4.26 15.08 -19.57
CA LYS A 343 4.05 16.06 -20.66
C LYS A 343 3.10 17.19 -20.24
N TYR A 344 2.10 16.88 -19.40
CA TYR A 344 1.04 17.81 -18.98
C TYR A 344 0.78 17.76 -17.46
N PRO A 345 1.76 18.13 -16.61
CA PRO A 345 1.67 17.93 -15.15
C PRO A 345 0.52 18.69 -14.49
N GLU A 346 0.16 19.86 -15.00
CA GLU A 346 -0.95 20.69 -14.50
C GLU A 346 -2.34 20.19 -14.93
N LEU A 347 -2.41 19.36 -15.98
CA LEU A 347 -3.69 18.87 -16.53
C LEU A 347 -3.99 17.43 -16.16
N ALA A 348 -2.97 16.61 -15.86
CA ALA A 348 -3.12 15.18 -15.56
C ALA A 348 -2.92 14.90 -14.07
N ASN A 349 -3.68 15.61 -13.22
CA ASN A 349 -3.55 15.48 -11.77
C ASN A 349 -4.26 14.22 -11.24
N PHE A 350 -3.45 13.24 -10.83
CA PHE A 350 -3.87 12.06 -10.08
C PHE A 350 -3.20 12.06 -8.71
N ILE A 351 -3.96 12.48 -7.69
CA ILE A 351 -3.47 12.75 -6.34
C ILE A 351 -4.08 11.72 -5.40
N LEU A 352 -3.32 10.70 -5.03
CA LEU A 352 -3.79 9.61 -4.19
C LEU A 352 -3.96 10.06 -2.74
N ALA A 353 -5.17 9.90 -2.19
CA ALA A 353 -5.47 10.27 -0.80
C ALA A 353 -6.73 9.51 -0.32
N GLY A 354 -6.78 9.20 0.96
CA GLY A 354 -7.92 8.56 1.61
C GLY A 354 -9.01 9.56 1.96
N GLN A 355 -10.16 9.08 2.42
CA GLN A 355 -11.31 9.93 2.71
C GLN A 355 -11.07 10.94 3.85
N GLY A 356 -10.08 10.72 4.72
CA GLY A 356 -9.70 11.64 5.79
C GLY A 356 -8.71 12.75 5.37
N PHE A 357 -8.43 12.93 4.08
CA PHE A 357 -7.33 13.79 3.61
C PHE A 357 -7.45 15.27 3.99
N GLN A 358 -8.64 15.79 4.27
CA GLN A 358 -8.84 17.17 4.73
C GLN A 358 -8.18 17.41 6.11
N SER A 359 -7.95 16.35 6.89
CA SER A 359 -7.27 16.41 8.19
C SER A 359 -5.74 16.31 8.08
N VAL A 360 -5.17 16.29 6.87
CA VAL A 360 -3.72 16.25 6.69
C VAL A 360 -3.10 17.55 7.23
N GLN A 361 -2.06 17.37 8.03
CA GLN A 361 -1.26 18.45 8.62
C GLN A 361 0.12 18.42 7.99
N SER A 362 0.60 19.61 7.61
CA SER A 362 1.88 19.81 6.93
C SER A 362 2.90 20.49 7.85
N GLY A 363 4.19 20.37 7.53
CA GLY A 363 5.28 21.01 8.27
C GLY A 363 5.67 20.31 9.58
N ILE A 364 5.22 19.07 9.79
CA ILE A 364 5.60 18.21 10.91
C ILE A 364 6.33 16.98 10.39
N THR A 365 7.41 16.58 11.05
CA THR A 365 8.16 15.37 10.71
C THR A 365 7.39 14.11 11.11
N THR A 366 7.64 13.01 10.41
CA THR A 366 6.92 11.74 10.60
C THR A 366 7.05 11.21 12.03
N ASP A 367 8.25 11.33 12.62
CA ASP A 367 8.55 10.91 13.99
C ASP A 367 7.69 11.66 15.03
N LYS A 368 7.64 13.00 14.96
CA LYS A 368 6.85 13.85 15.86
C LYS A 368 5.36 13.57 15.73
N LYS A 369 4.89 13.33 14.51
CA LYS A 369 3.48 13.04 14.25
C LYS A 369 3.06 11.69 14.86
N ILE A 370 3.85 10.65 14.65
CA ILE A 370 3.62 9.32 15.26
C ILE A 370 3.75 9.39 16.78
N ALA A 371 4.79 10.05 17.31
CA ALA A 371 4.96 10.22 18.75
C ALA A 371 3.79 10.95 19.41
N THR A 372 3.26 11.99 18.76
CA THR A 372 2.07 12.72 19.25
C THR A 372 0.84 11.83 19.31
N MET A 373 0.58 11.05 18.26
CA MET A 373 -0.54 10.09 18.27
C MET A 373 -0.34 9.02 19.36
N GLY A 374 0.86 8.45 19.43
CA GLY A 374 1.20 7.40 20.38
C GLY A 374 1.15 7.79 21.85
N GLU A 375 1.63 8.98 22.23
CA GLU A 375 1.54 9.46 23.62
C GLU A 375 0.10 9.80 24.02
N ARG A 376 -0.76 10.21 23.07
CA ARG A 376 -2.19 10.39 23.32
C ARG A 376 -2.91 9.06 23.55
N LEU A 377 -2.54 7.99 22.85
CA LEU A 377 -3.10 6.64 23.08
C LEU A 377 -2.90 6.18 24.51
N LYS A 378 -1.70 6.35 25.08
CA LYS A 378 -1.42 5.97 26.49
C LYS A 378 -2.29 6.71 27.50
N LYS A 379 -2.76 7.92 27.18
CA LYS A 379 -3.66 8.69 28.05
C LYS A 379 -5.09 8.21 27.97
N ILE A 380 -5.53 7.72 26.80
CA ILE A 380 -6.87 7.15 26.62
C ILE A 380 -6.97 5.84 27.42
N ASP A 381 -5.94 4.99 27.39
CA ASP A 381 -5.90 3.72 28.15
C ASP A 381 -5.96 3.86 29.68
N ARG A 382 -5.67 5.05 30.21
CA ARG A 382 -5.69 5.32 31.65
C ARG A 382 -7.02 5.87 32.16
N LYS A 383 -7.96 6.17 31.25
CA LYS A 383 -9.32 6.62 31.55
C LYS A 383 -10.30 5.50 31.25
#